data_AF-A0A811NNJ2-F1
#
_entry.id   AF-A0A811NNJ2-F1
#
_cell.length_a   1.000
_cell.length_b   1.000
_cell.length_c   1.000
_cell.angle_alpha   90.00
_cell.angle_beta   90.00
_cell.angle_gamma   90.00
#
_symmetry.space_group_name_H-M   'P 1'
#
loop_
_entity.id
_entity.type
_entity.pdbx_description
1 polymer ?
#
loop_
_entity_poly.entity_id
_entity_poly.type
_entity_poly.pdbx_seq_one_letter_code
_entity_poly.pdbx_strand_id
1 'polypeptide(L)'
;MCRIVHPAPGVPEALIQEMFRHNPGVSREVLGLYICQKLVKTMSGTVQYLREADTSSFIILIEFPVAQLSSKRSKPSTSKF
;
A
#
# COMPACT_ATOMS: atom_id res chain seq x y z
N MET A 1 8.88 4.11 1.02
CA MET A 1 7.83 4.68 1.89
C MET A 1 6.78 5.36 1.01
N CYS A 2 5.51 5.00 1.15
CA CYS A 2 4.39 5.63 0.45
C CYS A 2 3.49 6.34 1.47
N ARG A 3 3.05 7.57 1.19
CA ARG A 3 2.13 8.34 2.04
C ARG A 3 0.97 8.84 1.19
N ILE A 4 -0.25 8.46 1.57
CA ILE A 4 -1.50 8.91 0.94
C ILE A 4 -2.14 9.91 1.89
N VAL A 5 -2.31 11.15 1.45
CA VAL A 5 -2.81 12.27 2.27
C VAL A 5 -4.20 12.68 1.82
N HIS A 6 -5.10 12.94 2.76
CA HIS A 6 -6.44 13.47 2.52
C HIS A 6 -6.66 14.75 3.34
N PRO A 7 -7.06 15.88 2.70
CA PRO A 7 -7.26 17.17 3.36
C PRO A 7 -8.63 17.23 4.05
N ALA A 8 -8.85 16.35 5.03
CA ALA A 8 -10.02 16.35 5.87
C ALA A 8 -9.68 15.75 7.25
N PRO A 9 -10.54 15.93 8.27
CA PRO A 9 -10.37 15.33 9.60
C PRO A 9 -10.21 13.80 9.59
N GLY A 10 -10.46 13.14 8.46
CA GLY A 10 -10.15 11.75 8.22
C GLY A 10 -11.20 10.77 8.74
N VAL A 11 -10.86 9.49 8.70
CA VAL A 11 -11.77 8.38 9.00
C VAL A 11 -12.06 8.29 10.50
N PRO A 12 -13.33 8.14 10.95
CA PRO A 12 -13.67 7.95 12.36
C PRO A 12 -12.79 6.90 13.07
N GLU A 13 -12.37 7.20 14.29
CA GLU A 13 -11.41 6.36 15.05
C GLU A 13 -11.90 4.92 15.21
N ALA A 14 -13.21 4.72 15.43
CA ALA A 14 -13.81 3.40 15.54
C ALA A 14 -13.59 2.55 14.27
N LEU A 15 -13.69 3.15 13.07
CA LEU A 15 -13.49 2.45 11.80
C LEU A 15 -12.00 2.14 11.56
N ILE A 16 -11.10 3.01 12.02
CA ILE A 16 -9.65 2.75 12.01
C ILE A 16 -9.33 1.56 12.92
N GLN A 17 -9.86 1.54 14.14
CA GLN A 17 -9.69 0.42 15.06
C GLN A 17 -10.24 -0.89 14.49
N GLU A 18 -11.38 -0.83 13.82
CA GLU A 18 -11.99 -1.98 13.15
C GLU A 18 -11.11 -2.52 12.02
N MET A 19 -10.50 -1.65 11.20
CA MET A 19 -9.52 -2.06 10.19
C MET A 19 -8.29 -2.74 10.80
N PHE A 20 -7.85 -2.35 12.00
CA PHE A 20 -6.70 -2.95 12.68
C PHE A 20 -7.03 -4.22 13.47
N ARG A 21 -8.28 -4.41 13.89
CA ARG A 21 -8.74 -5.59 14.61
C ARG A 21 -9.20 -6.68 13.64
N HIS A 22 -8.78 -7.92 13.88
CA HIS A 22 -9.23 -9.07 13.10
C HIS A 22 -10.65 -9.47 13.54
N ASN A 23 -11.67 -8.68 13.17
CA ASN A 23 -13.06 -8.95 13.51
C ASN A 23 -13.83 -9.44 12.26
N PRO A 24 -14.55 -10.57 12.29
CA PRO A 24 -15.33 -11.06 11.14
C PRO A 24 -16.57 -10.22 10.75
N GLY A 25 -16.90 -9.16 11.50
CA GLY A 25 -18.09 -8.32 11.29
C GLY A 25 -17.85 -6.99 10.56
N VAL A 26 -16.88 -6.91 9.65
CA VAL A 26 -16.46 -5.65 9.01
C VAL A 26 -17.54 -5.06 8.09
N SER A 27 -17.93 -3.80 8.30
CA SER A 27 -18.85 -3.08 7.40
C SER A 27 -18.30 -2.94 5.97
N ARG A 28 -19.16 -2.77 4.95
CA ARG A 28 -18.73 -2.71 3.54
C ARG A 28 -17.77 -1.54 3.28
N GLU A 29 -17.96 -0.46 4.01
CA GLU A 29 -17.16 0.76 3.99
C GLU A 29 -15.71 0.49 4.44
N VAL A 30 -15.51 -0.48 5.34
CA VAL A 30 -14.21 -0.83 5.93
C VAL A 30 -13.54 -2.01 5.21
N LEU A 31 -14.28 -2.81 4.42
CA LEU A 31 -13.73 -3.95 3.68
C LEU A 31 -12.56 -3.57 2.77
N GLY A 32 -12.66 -2.46 2.02
CA GLY A 32 -11.60 -2.02 1.11
C GLY A 32 -10.30 -1.71 1.85
N LEU A 33 -10.40 -0.93 2.93
CA LEU A 33 -9.27 -0.56 3.78
C LEU A 33 -8.66 -1.80 4.47
N TYR A 34 -9.50 -2.72 4.95
CA TYR A 34 -9.05 -3.98 5.55
C TYR A 34 -8.30 -4.87 4.55
N ILE A 35 -8.80 -4.99 3.32
CA ILE A 35 -8.12 -5.75 2.25
C ILE A 35 -6.75 -5.13 1.94
N CYS A 36 -6.68 -3.80 1.80
CA CYS A 36 -5.41 -3.11 1.60
C CYS A 36 -4.42 -3.36 2.75
N GLN A 37 -4.89 -3.30 4.00
CA GLN A 37 -4.05 -3.60 5.16
C GLN A 37 -3.56 -5.06 5.15
N LYS A 38 -4.43 -6.01 4.83
CA LYS A 38 -4.07 -7.43 4.72
C LYS A 38 -3.04 -7.66 3.62
N LEU A 39 -3.18 -6.99 2.47
CA LEU A 39 -2.21 -7.04 1.38
C LEU A 39 -0.83 -6.55 1.86
N VAL A 40 -0.78 -5.38 2.49
CA VAL A 40 0.47 -4.81 3.02
C VAL A 40 1.11 -5.76 4.02
N LYS A 41 0.33 -6.36 4.94
CA LYS A 41 0.82 -7.38 5.88
C LYS A 41 1.36 -8.62 5.20
N THR A 42 0.69 -9.14 4.16
CA THR A 42 1.18 -10.28 3.36
C THR A 42 2.53 -9.97 2.71
N MET A 43 2.77 -8.71 2.34
CA MET A 43 4.04 -8.23 1.79
C MET A 43 5.08 -7.93 2.89
N SER A 44 4.86 -8.39 4.12
CA SER A 44 5.70 -8.10 5.30
C SER A 44 5.88 -6.60 5.56
N GLY A 45 4.93 -5.79 5.10
CA GLY A 45 4.91 -4.35 5.31
C GLY A 45 4.03 -3.94 6.50
N THR A 46 4.02 -2.65 6.76
CA THR A 46 3.21 -2.03 7.82
C THR A 46 2.37 -0.87 7.26
N VAL A 47 1.20 -0.66 7.88
CA VAL A 47 0.32 0.48 7.62
C VAL A 47 0.15 1.25 8.92
N GLN A 48 0.30 2.57 8.86
CA GLN A 48 0.01 3.48 9.94
C GLN A 48 -1.04 4.50 9.48
N TYR A 49 -1.87 4.95 10.41
CA TYR A 49 -2.81 6.03 10.19
C TYR A 49 -2.40 7.22 11.06
N LEU A 50 -2.23 8.38 10.45
CA LEU A 50 -1.87 9.62 11.12
C LEU A 50 -2.97 10.65 10.88
N ARG A 51 -3.53 11.18 11.97
CA ARG A 51 -4.48 12.29 11.96
C ARG A 51 -3.78 13.52 12.53
N GLU A 52 -3.83 14.60 11.77
CA GLU A 52 -3.36 15.94 12.12
C GLU A 52 -4.59 16.88 12.20
N ALA A 53 -4.38 18.17 12.51
CA ALA A 53 -5.47 19.11 12.75
C ALA A 53 -6.45 19.21 11.56
N ASP A 54 -5.92 19.30 10.34
CA ASP A 54 -6.71 19.50 9.10
C ASP A 54 -6.52 18.40 8.06
N THR A 55 -5.62 17.45 8.34
CA THR A 55 -5.20 16.41 7.39
C THR A 55 -5.22 15.04 8.04
N SER A 56 -5.43 14.02 7.22
CA SER A 56 -5.25 12.63 7.59
C SER A 56 -4.39 11.92 6.56
N SER A 57 -3.63 10.92 6.99
CA SER A 57 -2.70 10.20 6.12
C SER A 57 -2.67 8.71 6.44
N PHE A 58 -2.61 7.90 5.40
CA PHE A 58 -2.17 6.51 5.49
C PHE A 58 -0.70 6.44 5.07
N ILE A 59 0.14 5.87 5.93
CA ILE A 59 1.56 5.68 5.70
C ILE A 59 1.81 4.19 5.54
N ILE A 60 2.34 3.81 4.38
CA ILE A 60 2.61 2.42 4.00
C ILE A 60 4.12 2.24 3.88
N LEU A 61 4.65 1.30 4.65
CA LEU A 61 6.05 0.90 4.61
C LEU A 61 6.13 -0.55 4.14
N ILE A 62 6.68 -0.75 2.94
CA ILE A 62 6.93 -2.05 2.33
C ILE A 62 8.31 -2.00 1.70
N GLU A 63 9.08 -3.07 1.83
CA GLU A 63 10.33 -3.28 1.11
C GLU A 63 10.07 -4.12 -0.13
N PHE A 64 10.62 -3.69 -1.27
CA PHE A 64 10.53 -4.40 -2.53
C PHE A 64 11.92 -4.78 -3.01
N PRO A 65 12.13 -6.02 -3.50
CA PRO A 65 13.35 -6.35 -4.21
C PRO A 65 13.44 -5.51 -5.49
N VAL A 66 14.63 -4.98 -5.77
CA VAL A 66 14.89 -4.26 -7.02
C VAL A 66 14.83 -5.26 -8.18
N ALA A 67 13.86 -5.09 -9.07
CA ALA A 67 13.78 -5.91 -10.26
C ALA A 67 14.95 -5.57 -11.20
N GLN A 68 15.75 -6.58 -11.55
CA GLN A 68 16.76 -6.44 -12.59
C GLN A 68 16.10 -6.63 -13.96
N LEU A 69 15.87 -5.53 -14.68
CA LEU A 69 15.53 -5.61 -16.10
C LEU A 69 16.75 -6.13 -16.85
N SER A 70 16.73 -7.41 -17.25
CA SER A 70 17.73 -7.95 -18.17
C SER A 70 17.62 -7.19 -19.50
N SER A 71 18.52 -6.23 -19.72
CA SER A 71 18.70 -5.62 -21.03
C SER A 71 19.32 -6.70 -21.93
N LYS A 72 18.47 -7.51 -22.57
CA LYS A 72 18.89 -8.37 -23.67
C LYS A 72 19.25 -7.45 -24.83
N ARG A 73 20.49 -6.94 -24.83
CA ARG A 73 21.09 -6.26 -25.98
C ARG A 73 21.10 -7.28 -27.12
N SER A 74 20.16 -7.18 -28.03
CA SER A 74 20.18 -7.95 -29.28
C SER A 74 21.48 -7.60 -30.00
N LYS A 75 22.39 -8.57 -30.10
CA LYS A 75 23.55 -8.43 -30.99
C LYS A 75 22.99 -8.32 -32.42
N PRO A 76 23.33 -7.28 -33.19
CA PRO A 76 22.90 -7.21 -34.58
C PRO A 76 23.49 -8.41 -35.33
N SER A 77 22.63 -9.19 -35.99
CA SER A 77 23.08 -10.25 -36.89
C SER A 77 23.72 -9.60 -38.11
N THR A 78 25.06 -9.59 -38.18
CA THR A 78 25.77 -9.35 -39.42
C THR A 78 25.47 -10.49 -40.39
N SER A 79 24.48 -10.29 -41.26
CA SER A 79 24.35 -11.06 -42.50
C SER A 79 25.50 -10.65 -43.41
N LYS A 80 26.39 -11.60 -43.72
CA LYS A 80 27.40 -11.42 -44.76
C LYS A 80 26.68 -11.47 -46.12
N PHE A 81 26.91 -10.46 -46.94
CA PHE A 81 26.67 -10.52 -48.38
C PHE A 81 27.72 -11.42 -49.04
#